data_AF-A0A9D5RI17-F1
#
_entry.id   AF-A0A9D5RI17-F1
#
_cell.length_a   1.000
_cell.length_b   1.000
_cell.length_c   1.000
_cell.angle_alpha   90.00
_cell.angle_beta   90.00
_cell.angle_gamma   90.00
#
_symmetry.space_group_name_H-M   'P 1'
#
loop_
_entity.id
_entity.type
_entity.pdbx_description
1 polymer ?
#
loop_
_entity_poly.entity_id
_entity_poly.type
_entity_poly.pdbx_seq_one_letter_code
_entity_poly.pdbx_strand_id
1 'polypeptide(L)'
;MKWADILEKSIHIHAQQLTKTENGKKVYYYDTCTKNEKGISQDGREFPLTKKIAELLAEIKSLQEELHIDSEFIFCHEDGDWIKTNAYETFLRRLCQSKGFQVTNNHALRMSLNSNVLLPMGVSVADRAAMLGHSIQTNLMFYSFAQKDYLDNVRELLDSQYKTSQGTLGGPQNVIHFPKKESPELLISQQF
;
A
#
# COMPACT_ATOMS: atom_id res chain seq x y z
N MET A 1 1.26 11.53 -2.78
CA MET A 1 0.37 11.20 -3.90
C MET A 1 -0.47 12.44 -4.17
N LYS A 2 -0.37 12.94 -5.39
CA LYS A 2 -1.06 14.11 -5.91
C LYS A 2 -2.21 13.68 -6.80
N TRP A 3 -3.15 14.58 -7.07
CA TRP A 3 -4.25 14.31 -8.01
C TRP A 3 -3.74 13.99 -9.42
N ALA A 4 -2.63 14.60 -9.83
CA ALA A 4 -1.97 14.33 -11.12
C ALA A 4 -1.39 12.90 -11.23
N ASP A 5 -1.21 12.19 -10.10
CA ASP A 5 -0.72 10.81 -10.08
C ASP A 5 -1.84 9.79 -10.39
N ILE A 6 -3.11 10.22 -10.49
CA ILE A 6 -4.25 9.37 -10.81
C ILE A 6 -4.49 9.38 -12.32
N LEU A 7 -4.15 8.28 -12.98
CA LEU A 7 -4.31 8.07 -14.41
C LEU A 7 -5.63 7.34 -14.71
N GLU A 8 -6.02 7.24 -15.98
CA GLU A 8 -7.29 6.62 -16.40
C GLU A 8 -7.48 5.19 -15.89
N LYS A 9 -6.38 4.42 -15.80
CA LYS A 9 -6.41 3.00 -15.43
C LYS A 9 -5.49 2.62 -14.27
N SER A 10 -4.67 3.54 -13.80
CA SER A 10 -3.63 3.26 -12.83
C SER A 10 -3.31 4.46 -11.95
N ILE A 11 -2.59 4.19 -10.88
CA ILE A 11 -2.02 5.19 -9.97
C ILE A 11 -0.52 5.13 -10.15
N HIS A 12 0.09 6.26 -10.51
CA HIS A 12 1.53 6.38 -10.67
C HIS A 12 2.20 6.66 -9.33
N ILE A 13 3.06 5.75 -8.89
CA ILE A 13 3.75 5.83 -7.60
C ILE A 13 5.24 6.06 -7.86
N HIS A 14 5.60 7.34 -7.99
CA HIS A 14 6.97 7.80 -8.29
C HIS A 14 7.63 8.57 -7.14
N ALA A 15 6.85 9.03 -6.16
CA ALA A 15 7.37 9.86 -5.07
C ALA A 15 6.96 9.39 -3.68
N GLN A 16 7.69 9.85 -2.68
CA GLN A 16 7.42 9.58 -1.26
C GLN A 16 7.72 10.79 -0.37
N GLN A 17 7.12 10.80 0.82
CA GLN A 17 7.45 11.76 1.86
C GLN A 17 8.53 11.17 2.77
N LEU A 18 9.67 11.84 2.86
CA LEU A 18 10.77 11.47 3.73
C LEU A 18 10.96 12.51 4.83
N THR A 19 11.80 12.16 5.79
CA THR A 19 12.10 13.03 6.93
C THR A 19 13.59 13.15 7.12
N LYS A 20 14.05 14.37 7.38
CA LYS A 20 15.43 14.68 7.78
C LYS A 20 15.41 15.50 9.07
N THR A 21 16.53 15.49 9.78
CA THR A 21 16.72 16.37 10.92
C THR A 21 17.45 17.61 10.46
N GLU A 22 16.82 18.77 10.60
CA GLU A 22 17.41 20.09 10.34
C GLU A 22 17.35 20.91 11.61
N ASN A 23 18.49 21.43 12.07
CA ASN A 23 18.58 22.25 13.30
C ASN A 23 17.89 21.60 14.51
N GLY A 24 18.04 20.29 14.68
CA GLY A 24 17.43 19.52 15.76
C GLY A 24 15.92 19.27 15.61
N LYS A 25 15.29 19.69 14.51
CA LYS A 25 13.87 19.49 14.23
C LYS A 25 13.67 18.50 13.08
N LYS A 26 12.63 17.68 13.19
CA LYS A 26 12.22 16.77 12.12
C LYS A 26 11.48 17.54 11.04
N VAL A 27 12.03 17.59 9.84
CA VAL A 27 11.47 18.25 8.65
C VAL A 27 11.03 17.18 7.66
N TYR A 28 9.84 17.35 7.08
CA TYR A 28 9.29 16.47 6.06
C TYR A 28 9.56 17.08 4.69
N TYR A 29 9.97 16.26 3.73
CA TYR A 29 10.25 16.71 2.37
C TYR A 29 9.80 15.69 1.34
N TYR A 30 9.54 16.20 0.12
CA TYR A 30 9.09 15.41 -1.02
C TYR A 30 10.31 14.86 -1.75
N ASP A 31 10.35 13.56 -1.93
CA ASP A 31 11.39 12.86 -2.69
C ASP A 31 10.76 12.23 -3.92
N THR A 32 11.27 12.58 -5.10
CA THR A 32 10.84 12.06 -6.43
C THR A 32 11.39 10.66 -6.73
N CYS A 33 12.12 10.07 -5.79
CA CYS A 33 12.56 8.70 -5.86
C CYS A 33 11.82 7.86 -4.81
N THR A 34 11.33 6.71 -5.21
CA THR A 34 10.83 5.67 -4.31
C THR A 34 12.00 4.89 -3.67
N LYS A 35 11.77 4.23 -2.53
CA LYS A 35 12.82 3.46 -1.81
C LYS A 35 13.56 2.42 -2.66
N ASN A 36 12.93 1.90 -3.71
CA ASN A 36 13.51 0.85 -4.56
C ASN A 36 14.45 1.40 -5.63
N GLU A 37 14.40 2.70 -5.86
CA GLU A 37 15.15 3.39 -6.91
C GLU A 37 16.54 3.83 -6.43
N LYS A 38 16.87 3.57 -5.14
CA LYS A 38 18.18 3.86 -4.54
C LYS A 38 18.70 5.28 -4.82
N GLY A 39 17.79 6.25 -4.95
CA GLY A 39 18.12 7.66 -5.23
C GLY A 39 18.26 8.04 -6.72
N ILE A 40 17.95 7.13 -7.65
CA ILE A 40 17.88 7.41 -9.10
C ILE A 40 16.47 7.05 -9.58
N SER A 41 15.60 8.04 -9.77
CA SER A 41 14.23 7.82 -10.25
C SER A 41 14.23 6.97 -11.53
N GLN A 42 13.51 5.85 -11.49
CA GLN A 42 13.25 4.91 -12.58
C GLN A 42 11.78 5.03 -13.01
N ASP A 43 11.19 6.22 -12.88
CA ASP A 43 9.79 6.50 -13.18
C ASP A 43 8.79 5.74 -12.26
N GLY A 44 9.25 5.25 -11.11
CA GLY A 44 8.42 4.64 -10.09
C GLY A 44 7.81 3.31 -10.51
N ARG A 45 6.52 3.14 -10.18
CA ARG A 45 5.70 1.99 -10.57
C ARG A 45 4.25 2.40 -10.71
N GLU A 46 3.47 1.57 -11.37
CA GLU A 46 2.02 1.75 -11.43
C GLU A 46 1.29 0.75 -10.52
N PHE A 47 0.15 1.18 -10.00
CA PHE A 47 -0.80 0.33 -9.29
C PHE A 47 -2.17 0.40 -9.98
N PRO A 48 -2.84 -0.74 -10.24
CA PRO A 48 -4.13 -0.73 -10.94
C PRO A 48 -5.20 0.11 -10.23
N LEU A 49 -5.89 0.98 -10.98
CA LEU A 49 -7.03 1.74 -10.49
C LEU A 49 -8.30 0.89 -10.63
N THR A 50 -8.70 0.24 -9.53
CA THR A 50 -9.95 -0.53 -9.47
C THR A 50 -11.15 0.40 -9.30
N LYS A 51 -12.36 -0.09 -9.58
CA LYS A 51 -13.60 0.70 -9.42
C LYS A 51 -13.77 1.21 -8.00
N LYS A 52 -13.50 0.38 -7.00
CA LYS A 52 -13.57 0.80 -5.58
C LYS A 52 -12.58 1.90 -5.23
N ILE A 53 -11.37 1.85 -5.79
CA ILE A 53 -10.38 2.90 -5.56
C ILE A 53 -10.85 4.19 -6.23
N ALA A 54 -11.38 4.10 -7.46
CA ALA A 54 -11.93 5.26 -8.16
C ALA A 54 -13.13 5.88 -7.42
N GLU A 55 -14.06 5.07 -6.90
CA GLU A 55 -15.18 5.50 -6.07
C GLU A 55 -14.69 6.24 -4.81
N LEU A 56 -13.74 5.66 -4.07
CA LEU A 56 -13.16 6.29 -2.88
C LEU A 56 -12.45 7.61 -3.20
N LEU A 57 -11.73 7.67 -4.32
CA LEU A 57 -11.06 8.90 -4.77
C LEU A 57 -12.08 9.98 -5.15
N ALA A 58 -13.20 9.61 -5.78
CA ALA A 58 -14.28 10.55 -6.11
C ALA A 58 -14.99 11.09 -4.85
N GLU A 59 -15.19 10.23 -3.83
CA GLU A 59 -15.70 10.64 -2.52
C GLU A 59 -14.76 11.65 -1.84
N ILE A 60 -13.45 11.36 -1.83
CA ILE A 60 -12.45 12.27 -1.27
C ILE A 60 -12.45 13.61 -2.02
N LYS A 61 -12.53 13.58 -3.35
CA LYS A 61 -12.53 14.80 -4.17
C LYS A 61 -13.76 15.67 -3.90
N SER A 62 -14.94 15.04 -3.86
CA SER A 62 -16.20 15.72 -3.53
C SER A 62 -16.14 16.37 -2.14
N LEU A 63 -15.57 15.67 -1.15
CA LEU A 63 -15.42 16.20 0.20
C LEU A 63 -14.46 17.39 0.26
N GLN A 64 -13.34 17.34 -0.48
CA GLN A 64 -12.43 18.49 -0.58
C GLN A 64 -13.13 19.72 -1.19
N GLU A 65 -13.95 19.52 -2.23
CA GLU A 65 -14.71 20.59 -2.87
C GLU A 65 -15.77 21.19 -1.94
N GLU A 66 -16.51 20.34 -1.22
CA GLU A 66 -17.52 20.75 -0.22
C GLU A 66 -16.90 21.56 0.92
N LEU A 67 -15.73 21.16 1.39
CA LEU A 67 -15.00 21.84 2.46
C LEU A 67 -14.15 23.01 1.97
N HIS A 68 -14.19 23.33 0.66
CA HIS A 68 -13.38 24.37 0.03
C HIS A 68 -11.86 24.23 0.26
N ILE A 69 -11.37 22.99 0.28
CA ILE A 69 -9.95 22.66 0.45
C ILE A 69 -9.28 22.61 -0.92
N ASP A 70 -8.42 23.59 -1.20
CA ASP A 70 -7.58 23.59 -2.40
C ASP A 70 -6.24 22.91 -2.11
N SER A 71 -5.97 21.77 -2.76
CA SER A 71 -4.72 21.03 -2.61
C SER A 71 -4.38 20.23 -3.85
N GLU A 72 -3.09 20.20 -4.19
CA GLU A 72 -2.57 19.25 -5.17
C GLU A 72 -2.52 17.81 -4.63
N PHE A 73 -2.58 17.64 -3.30
CA PHE A 73 -2.49 16.34 -2.63
C PHE A 73 -3.87 15.73 -2.39
N ILE A 74 -3.96 14.41 -2.57
CA ILE A 74 -5.18 13.64 -2.28
C ILE A 74 -5.45 13.57 -0.78
N PHE A 75 -4.37 13.44 0.02
CA PHE A 75 -4.44 13.35 1.47
C PHE A 75 -3.81 14.61 2.06
N CYS A 76 -4.66 15.56 2.44
CA CYS A 76 -4.25 16.85 2.99
C CYS A 76 -5.02 17.18 4.28
N HIS A 77 -4.49 18.16 5.00
CA HIS A 77 -5.17 18.87 6.07
C HIS A 77 -6.16 19.89 5.50
N GLU A 78 -6.96 20.51 6.36
CA GLU A 78 -7.94 21.55 5.99
C GLU A 78 -7.29 22.79 5.38
N ASP A 79 -6.01 23.05 5.68
CA ASP A 79 -5.22 24.13 5.09
C ASP A 79 -4.63 23.78 3.71
N GLY A 80 -4.91 22.59 3.20
CA GLY A 80 -4.39 22.09 1.92
C GLY A 80 -2.99 21.49 1.99
N ASP A 81 -2.29 21.54 3.12
CA ASP A 81 -0.98 20.91 3.28
C ASP A 81 -1.12 19.39 3.39
N TRP A 82 -0.15 18.65 2.86
CA TRP A 82 -0.19 17.18 2.88
C TRP A 82 -0.16 16.59 4.30
N ILE A 83 -0.76 15.39 4.44
CA ILE A 83 -0.68 14.65 5.71
C ILE A 83 0.74 14.14 5.94
N LYS A 84 1.27 14.37 7.14
CA LYS A 84 2.57 13.85 7.59
C LYS A 84 2.51 12.35 7.88
N THR A 85 3.50 11.59 7.43
CA THR A 85 3.59 10.12 7.58
C THR A 85 3.42 9.66 9.02
N ASN A 86 4.06 10.33 9.98
CA ASN A 86 3.90 10.02 11.41
C ASN A 86 2.46 10.17 11.92
N ALA A 87 1.73 11.18 11.43
CA ALA A 87 0.34 11.43 11.81
C ALA A 87 -0.53 10.29 11.28
N TYR A 88 -0.35 9.93 10.01
CA TYR A 88 -1.03 8.80 9.37
C TYR A 88 -0.74 7.46 10.08
N GLU A 89 0.52 7.14 10.36
CA GLU A 89 0.90 5.89 11.04
C GLU A 89 0.32 5.79 12.46
N THR A 90 0.27 6.91 13.17
CA THR A 90 -0.33 6.96 14.51
C THR A 90 -1.84 6.78 14.45
N PHE A 91 -2.50 7.43 13.49
CA PHE A 91 -3.92 7.27 13.25
C PHE A 91 -4.25 5.82 12.88
N LEU A 92 -3.54 5.25 11.91
CA LEU A 92 -3.74 3.87 11.46
C LEU A 92 -3.61 2.87 12.61
N ARG A 93 -2.55 2.98 13.42
CA ARG A 93 -2.35 2.12 14.59
C ARG A 93 -3.53 2.19 15.55
N ARG A 94 -3.98 3.40 15.90
CA ARG A 94 -5.11 3.62 16.81
C ARG A 94 -6.42 3.06 16.24
N LEU A 95 -6.67 3.27 14.95
CA LEU A 95 -7.85 2.75 14.26
C LEU A 95 -7.85 1.21 14.22
N CYS A 96 -6.72 0.59 13.87
CA CYS A 96 -6.60 -0.86 13.86
C CYS A 96 -6.82 -1.44 15.26
N GLN A 97 -6.22 -0.85 16.29
CA GLN A 97 -6.39 -1.28 17.68
C GLN A 97 -7.84 -1.14 18.16
N SER A 98 -8.53 -0.04 17.84
CA SER A 98 -9.92 0.16 18.24
C SER A 98 -10.88 -0.83 17.58
N LYS A 99 -10.50 -1.42 16.45
CA LYS A 99 -11.23 -2.47 15.74
C LYS A 99 -10.75 -3.89 16.09
N GLY A 100 -9.83 -4.05 17.03
CA GLY A 100 -9.31 -5.35 17.46
C GLY A 100 -8.28 -5.99 16.52
N PHE A 101 -7.75 -5.26 15.54
CA PHE A 101 -6.71 -5.77 14.65
C PHE A 101 -5.33 -5.77 15.31
N GLN A 102 -4.58 -6.84 15.08
CA GLN A 102 -3.18 -6.95 15.53
C GLN A 102 -2.18 -6.32 14.54
N VAL A 103 -2.57 -6.20 13.27
CA VAL A 103 -1.77 -5.54 12.23
C VAL A 103 -2.00 -4.03 12.30
N THR A 104 -0.94 -3.28 12.60
CA THR A 104 -1.05 -1.85 12.94
C THR A 104 -0.12 -0.94 12.15
N ASN A 105 0.58 -1.47 11.14
CA ASN A 105 1.53 -0.70 10.34
C ASN A 105 1.39 -0.94 8.83
N ASN A 106 1.87 0.03 8.05
CA ASN A 106 1.76 0.08 6.59
C ASN A 106 2.40 -1.13 5.90
N HIS A 107 3.52 -1.62 6.43
CA HIS A 107 4.21 -2.77 5.86
C HIS A 107 3.36 -4.04 5.99
N ALA A 108 2.73 -4.25 7.14
CA ALA A 108 1.88 -5.40 7.38
C ALA A 108 0.57 -5.35 6.59
N LEU A 109 0.00 -4.16 6.31
CA LEU A 109 -1.08 -4.02 5.33
C LEU A 109 -0.66 -4.46 3.93
N ARG A 110 0.53 -4.04 3.48
CA ARG A 110 1.08 -4.44 2.17
C ARG A 110 1.33 -5.95 2.08
N MET A 111 1.82 -6.56 3.16
CA MET A 111 1.98 -8.02 3.26
C MET A 111 0.62 -8.74 3.23
N SER A 112 -0.37 -8.23 3.96
CA SER A 112 -1.72 -8.79 3.98
C SER A 112 -2.36 -8.75 2.59
N LEU A 113 -2.27 -7.62 1.87
CA LEU A 113 -2.74 -7.51 0.49
C LEU A 113 -2.10 -8.57 -0.42
N ASN A 114 -0.78 -8.73 -0.33
CA ASN A 114 -0.06 -9.74 -1.11
C ASN A 114 -0.53 -11.17 -0.81
N SER A 115 -0.55 -11.55 0.47
CA SER A 115 -0.75 -12.94 0.90
C SER A 115 -2.21 -13.37 0.92
N ASN A 116 -3.13 -12.46 1.27
CA ASN A 116 -4.54 -12.80 1.49
C ASN A 116 -5.44 -12.45 0.29
N VAL A 117 -4.96 -11.62 -0.64
CA VAL A 117 -5.76 -11.17 -1.79
C VAL A 117 -5.07 -11.56 -3.09
N LEU A 118 -3.89 -10.98 -3.38
CA LEU A 118 -3.26 -11.13 -4.69
C LEU A 118 -2.81 -12.57 -4.97
N LEU A 119 -2.22 -13.25 -3.97
CA LEU A 119 -1.77 -14.64 -4.12
C LEU A 119 -2.95 -15.61 -4.33
N PRO A 120 -4.01 -15.63 -3.49
CA PRO A 120 -5.18 -16.49 -3.71
C PRO A 120 -5.90 -16.23 -5.03
N MET A 121 -5.86 -15.00 -5.54
CA MET A 121 -6.46 -14.65 -6.83
C MET A 121 -5.64 -15.14 -8.04
N GLY A 122 -4.46 -15.71 -7.81
CA GLY A 122 -3.61 -16.23 -8.88
C GLY A 122 -2.80 -15.17 -9.61
N VAL A 123 -2.63 -13.98 -9.01
CA VAL A 123 -1.75 -12.95 -9.60
C VAL A 123 -0.31 -13.44 -9.58
N SER A 124 0.36 -13.34 -10.72
CA SER A 124 1.73 -13.84 -10.89
C SER A 124 2.69 -13.20 -9.87
N VAL A 125 3.76 -13.92 -9.51
CA VAL A 125 4.78 -13.39 -8.59
C VAL A 125 5.37 -12.09 -9.14
N ALA A 126 5.61 -12.06 -10.46
CA ALA A 126 6.18 -10.91 -11.15
C ALA A 126 5.28 -9.67 -11.08
N ASP A 127 3.99 -9.81 -11.36
CA ASP A 127 3.04 -8.68 -11.33
C ASP A 127 2.86 -8.17 -9.89
N ARG A 128 2.81 -9.07 -8.90
CA ARG A 128 2.77 -8.68 -7.48
C ARG A 128 4.02 -7.92 -7.06
N ALA A 129 5.20 -8.36 -7.49
CA ALA A 129 6.45 -7.68 -7.19
C ALA A 129 6.52 -6.28 -7.83
N ALA A 130 6.08 -6.17 -9.10
CA ALA A 130 6.00 -4.92 -9.84
C ALA A 130 5.06 -3.92 -9.14
N MET A 131 3.84 -4.34 -8.78
CA MET A 131 2.84 -3.46 -8.12
C MET A 131 3.22 -3.04 -6.71
N LEU A 132 3.80 -3.94 -5.90
CA LEU A 132 4.06 -3.68 -4.48
C LEU A 132 5.44 -3.05 -4.24
N GLY A 133 6.30 -3.04 -5.26
CA GLY A 133 7.67 -2.54 -5.16
C GLY A 133 8.48 -3.36 -4.16
N HIS A 134 8.56 -4.68 -4.36
CA HIS A 134 9.50 -5.53 -3.61
C HIS A 134 10.82 -5.64 -4.38
N SER A 135 11.96 -5.64 -3.68
CA SER A 135 13.26 -5.76 -4.33
C SER A 135 13.39 -7.08 -5.07
N ILE A 136 13.93 -6.99 -6.28
CA ILE A 136 14.11 -8.06 -7.25
C ILE A 136 14.92 -9.24 -6.67
N GLN A 137 15.68 -9.06 -5.58
CA GLN A 137 16.50 -10.14 -4.99
C GLN A 137 15.66 -11.26 -4.34
N THR A 138 14.42 -11.00 -3.91
CA THR A 138 13.47 -12.07 -3.54
C THR A 138 12.78 -12.67 -4.77
N ASN A 139 12.71 -11.92 -5.87
CA ASN A 139 12.02 -12.30 -7.12
C ASN A 139 12.93 -13.11 -8.07
N LEU A 140 14.26 -12.88 -8.03
CA LEU A 140 15.29 -13.48 -8.89
C LEU A 140 15.50 -14.98 -8.68
N MET A 141 14.99 -15.56 -7.58
CA MET A 141 14.98 -17.02 -7.45
C MET A 141 13.98 -17.69 -8.41
N PHE A 142 13.06 -16.94 -9.02
CA PHE A 142 12.02 -17.47 -9.92
C PHE A 142 11.79 -16.54 -11.13
N TYR A 143 12.64 -16.67 -12.16
CA TYR A 143 12.58 -16.07 -13.50
C TYR A 143 11.17 -15.70 -14.04
N SER A 144 10.60 -14.56 -13.66
CA SER A 144 9.37 -14.06 -14.27
C SER A 144 9.33 -12.52 -14.28
N PHE A 145 9.14 -11.95 -15.47
CA PHE A 145 8.89 -10.52 -15.68
C PHE A 145 7.38 -10.27 -15.66
N ALA A 146 6.97 -9.06 -15.24
CA ALA A 146 5.56 -8.68 -15.29
C ALA A 146 5.06 -8.70 -16.74
N GLN A 147 3.85 -9.18 -16.96
CA GLN A 147 3.26 -9.21 -18.30
C GLN A 147 2.93 -7.79 -18.77
N LYS A 148 3.02 -7.52 -20.08
CA LYS A 148 2.74 -6.16 -20.61
C LYS A 148 1.35 -5.64 -20.24
N ASP A 149 0.37 -6.53 -20.15
CA ASP A 149 -1.03 -6.20 -19.85
C ASP A 149 -1.41 -6.44 -18.37
N TYR A 150 -0.43 -6.55 -17.47
CA TYR A 150 -0.70 -6.91 -16.08
C TYR A 150 -1.64 -5.94 -15.36
N LEU A 151 -1.60 -4.65 -15.70
CA LEU A 151 -2.46 -3.64 -15.07
C LEU A 151 -3.94 -3.92 -15.35
N ASP A 152 -4.28 -4.19 -16.61
CA ASP A 152 -5.64 -4.50 -17.02
C ASP A 152 -6.08 -5.86 -16.43
N ASN A 153 -5.22 -6.89 -16.51
CA ASN A 153 -5.51 -8.22 -15.97
C ASN A 153 -5.76 -8.19 -14.46
N VAL A 154 -4.90 -7.52 -13.68
CA VAL A 154 -5.06 -7.43 -12.22
C VAL A 154 -6.25 -6.54 -11.87
N ARG A 155 -6.49 -5.45 -12.60
CA ARG A 155 -7.67 -4.60 -12.41
C ARG A 155 -8.96 -5.41 -12.57
N GLU A 156 -9.11 -6.15 -13.67
CA GLU A 156 -10.30 -6.96 -13.92
C GLU A 156 -10.50 -8.02 -12.83
N LEU A 157 -9.41 -8.66 -12.41
CA LEU A 157 -9.43 -9.65 -11.34
C LEU A 157 -9.90 -9.04 -10.01
N LEU A 158 -9.38 -7.86 -9.64
CA LEU A 158 -9.80 -7.14 -8.43
C LEU A 158 -11.25 -6.63 -8.52
N ASP A 159 -11.68 -6.15 -9.68
CA ASP A 159 -13.06 -5.72 -9.93
C ASP A 159 -14.05 -6.90 -9.93
N SER A 160 -13.62 -8.10 -10.31
CA SER A 160 -14.49 -9.29 -10.30
C SER A 160 -15.02 -9.63 -8.90
N GLN A 161 -14.21 -9.42 -7.85
CA GLN A 161 -14.59 -9.64 -6.45
C GLN A 161 -15.70 -8.70 -5.99
N TYR A 162 -15.80 -7.50 -6.59
CA TYR A 162 -16.87 -6.56 -6.29
C TYR A 162 -18.24 -7.11 -6.70
N LYS A 163 -18.33 -7.77 -7.86
CA LYS A 163 -19.59 -8.37 -8.35
C LYS A 163 -20.05 -9.51 -7.45
N THR A 164 -19.14 -10.30 -6.89
CA THR A 164 -19.46 -11.42 -6.00
C THR A 164 -19.90 -10.94 -4.59
N SER A 165 -19.43 -9.77 -4.15
CA SER A 165 -19.70 -9.24 -2.80
C SER A 165 -21.08 -8.58 -2.64
N GLN A 166 -21.86 -8.40 -3.72
CA GLN A 166 -23.27 -7.97 -3.62
C GLN A 166 -24.21 -9.12 -3.20
N GLY A 167 -23.69 -10.35 -3.05
CA GLY A 167 -24.39 -11.47 -2.44
C GLY A 167 -23.66 -11.99 -1.22
N THR A 168 -24.24 -11.79 -0.03
CA THR A 168 -23.86 -12.37 1.29
C THR A 168 -22.46 -12.03 1.83
N LEU A 169 -22.45 -11.37 3.00
CA LEU A 169 -21.30 -11.29 3.91
C LEU A 169 -20.94 -12.69 4.42
N GLY A 170 -20.25 -13.48 3.59
CA GLY A 170 -19.54 -14.67 4.03
C GLY A 170 -18.35 -14.23 4.87
N GLY A 171 -18.27 -14.71 6.11
CA GLY A 171 -17.11 -14.48 7.00
C GLY A 171 -15.79 -14.88 6.33
N PRO A 172 -14.64 -14.39 6.84
CA PRO A 172 -13.33 -14.60 6.22
C PRO A 172 -13.03 -16.09 6.09
N GLN A 173 -13.13 -16.62 4.86
CA GLN A 173 -13.08 -18.08 4.64
C GLN A 173 -11.68 -18.68 4.77
N ASN A 174 -10.62 -17.90 4.96
CA ASN A 174 -9.27 -18.45 5.17
C ASN A 174 -8.43 -17.50 6.03
N VAL A 175 -8.60 -17.54 7.36
CA VAL A 175 -7.62 -16.98 8.29
C VAL A 175 -6.42 -17.93 8.33
N ILE A 176 -5.36 -17.59 7.62
CA ILE A 176 -4.09 -18.31 7.73
C ILE A 176 -3.47 -17.95 9.08
N HIS A 177 -3.45 -18.90 10.01
CA HIS A 177 -2.73 -18.75 11.28
C HIS A 177 -1.22 -18.79 11.02
N PHE A 178 -0.53 -17.67 11.25
CA PHE A 178 0.92 -17.67 11.33
C PHE A 178 1.33 -18.30 12.67
N PRO A 179 2.21 -19.33 12.69
CA PRO A 179 2.78 -19.80 13.93
C PRO A 179 3.56 -18.67 14.61
N LYS A 180 3.35 -18.49 15.91
CA LYS A 180 4.16 -17.56 16.70
C LYS A 180 5.63 -17.95 16.53
N LYS A 181 6.46 -17.01 16.11
CA LYS A 181 7.91 -17.15 16.16
C LYS A 181 8.27 -17.32 17.64
N GLU A 182 8.84 -18.46 18.02
CA GLU A 182 9.41 -18.63 19.35
C GLU A 182 10.48 -17.54 19.55
N SER A 183 10.45 -16.89 20.71
CA SER A 183 11.46 -15.90 21.05
C SER A 183 12.83 -16.61 21.15
N PRO A 184 13.93 -15.94 20.76
CA PRO A 184 15.28 -16.53 20.85
C PRO A 184 15.74 -16.89 22.26
N GLU A 185 14.96 -16.55 23.29
CA GLU A 185 15.31 -16.72 24.70
C GLU A 185 15.27 -18.20 25.16
N LEU A 186 14.66 -19.10 24.38
CA LEU A 186 14.63 -20.55 24.69
C LEU A 186 15.80 -21.35 24.09
N LEU A 187 16.64 -20.75 23.25
CA LEU A 187 17.78 -21.45 22.61
C LEU A 187 19.07 -21.43 23.42
N ILE A 188 19.12 -20.74 24.56
CA ILE A 188 20.34 -20.61 25.38
C ILE A 188 20.36 -21.57 26.59
N SER A 189 19.25 -22.22 26.94
CA SER A 189 19.21 -23.12 28.12
C SER A 189 19.52 -24.60 27.86
N GLN A 190 19.96 -24.97 26.64
CA GLN A 190 20.34 -26.36 26.32
C GLN A 190 21.84 -26.57 26.03
N GLN A 191 22.68 -25.62 26.43
CA GLN A 191 24.14 -25.83 26.44
C GLN A 191 24.73 -25.36 27.77
N PHE A 192 24.59 -26.18 28.81
CA PHE A 192 25.55 -26.35 29.90
C PHE A 192 25.44 -27.77 30.45
#